data_AF-A0A4Q7M5N8-F1
#
_entry.id   AF-A0A4Q7M5N8-F1
#
_cell.length_a   1.000
_cell.length_b   1.000
_cell.length_c   1.000
_cell.angle_alpha   90.00
_cell.angle_beta   90.00
_cell.angle_gamma   90.00
#
_symmetry.space_group_name_H-M   'P 1'
#
loop_
_entity.id
_entity.type
_entity.pdbx_description
1 polymer ?
#
loop_
_entity_poly.entity_id
_entity_poly.type
_entity_poly.pdbx_seq_one_letter_code
_entity_poly.pdbx_strand_id
1 'polypeptide(L)'
;MARGRIWVAGGAVALLAACGGDGNPPPVDPASPAASYVRTGPWNQGDSAALDGVLRLVDGCLVVEAYGTTTVPIFPSDFVWDPREQTLEAFGLTLTVGQPVYLGGGMTTGPVEHLPAGCAGERFVVHSGQSEPREG
;
A
#
# COMPACT_ATOMS: atom_id res chain seq x y z
N MET A 1 -63.56 29.05 -5.82
CA MET A 1 -63.64 28.78 -4.37
C MET A 1 -62.74 27.57 -4.11
N ALA A 2 -61.49 27.78 -3.67
CA ALA A 2 -61.01 27.61 -2.28
C ALA A 2 -61.04 26.12 -1.84
N ARG A 3 -60.01 25.44 -1.33
CA ARG A 3 -58.83 25.72 -0.46
C ARG A 3 -57.83 24.54 -0.69
N GLY A 4 -56.50 24.59 -0.61
CA GLY A 4 -55.59 25.27 0.31
C GLY A 4 -55.02 24.29 1.35
N ARG A 5 -53.68 24.25 1.52
CA ARG A 5 -52.79 23.65 2.58
C ARG A 5 -51.81 22.60 2.02
N ILE A 6 -50.50 22.82 1.83
CA ILE A 6 -49.36 23.29 2.68
C ILE A 6 -48.95 22.29 3.78
N TRP A 7 -47.62 22.09 3.90
CA TRP A 7 -46.79 21.58 5.02
C TRP A 7 -46.27 20.13 4.85
N VAL A 8 -45.04 19.73 5.17
CA VAL A 8 -43.98 20.21 6.09
C VAL A 8 -42.60 19.80 5.53
N ALA A 9 -41.62 20.69 5.67
CA ALA A 9 -40.19 20.43 5.50
C ALA A 9 -39.60 19.67 6.71
N GLY A 10 -38.62 18.78 6.53
CA GLY A 10 -37.79 18.37 7.66
C GLY A 10 -36.94 17.13 7.45
N GLY A 11 -35.63 17.28 7.72
CA GLY A 11 -34.87 16.24 8.42
C GLY A 11 -33.79 15.56 7.61
N ALA A 12 -32.55 16.05 7.75
CA ALA A 12 -31.45 15.32 8.40
C ALA A 12 -30.11 15.99 8.04
N VAL A 13 -29.62 16.87 8.90
CA VAL A 13 -28.21 17.28 8.86
C VAL A 13 -27.42 16.11 9.44
N ALA A 14 -26.85 15.28 8.56
CA ALA A 14 -25.99 14.18 8.95
C ALA A 14 -24.70 14.75 9.57
N LEU A 15 -24.54 14.53 10.87
CA LEU A 15 -23.29 14.76 11.61
C LEU A 15 -22.21 13.84 11.03
N LEU A 16 -21.38 14.38 10.13
CA LEU A 16 -20.11 13.75 9.77
C LEU A 16 -19.18 13.85 10.99
N ALA A 17 -19.29 12.87 11.88
CA ALA A 17 -18.24 12.57 12.84
C ALA A 17 -17.03 12.05 12.06
N ALA A 18 -16.19 12.99 11.61
CA ALA A 18 -14.90 12.68 11.05
C ALA A 18 -14.04 12.11 12.20
N CYS A 19 -13.92 10.79 12.25
CA CYS A 19 -12.89 10.13 13.03
C CYS A 19 -11.54 10.55 12.45
N GLY A 20 -10.97 11.63 12.99
CA GLY A 20 -9.57 11.94 12.84
C GLY A 20 -8.78 10.87 13.58
N GLY A 21 -8.44 9.79 12.88
CA GLY A 21 -7.46 8.83 13.36
C GLY A 21 -6.15 9.57 13.59
N ASP A 22 -5.60 9.44 14.80
CA ASP A 22 -4.30 9.99 15.16
C ASP A 22 -3.30 9.66 14.06
N GLY A 23 -2.76 10.69 13.39
CA GLY A 23 -1.95 10.57 12.18
C GLY A 23 -0.57 9.92 12.38
N ASN A 24 -0.42 9.13 13.44
CA ASN A 24 0.74 8.28 13.61
C ASN A 24 0.53 7.00 12.80
N PRO A 25 1.46 6.66 11.91
CA PRO A 25 1.40 5.40 11.20
C PRO A 25 1.41 4.24 12.22
N PRO A 26 0.68 3.15 11.96
CA PRO A 26 0.72 1.98 12.84
C PRO A 26 2.18 1.51 12.99
N PRO A 27 2.55 0.99 14.17
CA PRO A 27 3.87 0.40 14.35
C PRO A 27 4.06 -0.76 13.37
N VAL A 28 5.28 -0.92 12.86
CA VAL A 28 5.65 -2.04 11.98
C VAL A 28 5.30 -3.36 12.66
N ASP A 29 4.55 -4.21 11.96
CA ASP A 29 4.33 -5.59 12.40
C ASP A 29 5.58 -6.42 12.09
N PRO A 30 6.35 -6.87 13.11
CA PRO A 30 7.56 -7.65 12.90
C PRO A 30 7.30 -9.06 12.36
N ALA A 31 6.04 -9.52 12.36
CA ALA A 31 5.64 -10.78 11.74
C ALA A 31 5.25 -10.63 10.25
N SER A 32 5.20 -9.39 9.74
CA SER A 32 4.86 -9.14 8.34
C SER A 32 5.97 -9.66 7.41
N PRO A 33 5.61 -10.31 6.28
CA PRO A 33 6.57 -10.71 5.27
C PRO A 33 7.08 -9.54 4.40
N ALA A 34 6.55 -8.32 4.58
CA ALA A 34 7.00 -7.15 3.85
C ALA A 34 8.24 -6.52 4.48
N ALA A 35 9.27 -6.26 3.66
CA ALA A 35 10.36 -5.37 4.06
C ALA A 35 9.84 -3.93 4.17
N SER A 36 10.35 -3.18 5.16
CA SER A 36 9.86 -1.83 5.44
C SER A 36 10.94 -0.79 5.70
N TYR A 37 10.60 0.48 5.46
CA TYR A 37 11.41 1.64 5.82
C TYR A 37 10.57 2.76 6.46
N VAL A 38 11.19 3.59 7.29
CA VAL A 38 10.55 4.80 7.82
C VAL A 38 10.54 5.88 6.73
N ARG A 39 9.36 6.28 6.30
CA ARG A 39 9.18 7.31 5.28
C ARG A 39 9.47 8.69 5.85
N THR A 40 10.32 9.47 5.16
CA THR A 40 10.64 10.85 5.55
C THR A 40 10.01 11.91 4.64
N GLY A 41 9.20 11.50 3.66
CA GLY A 41 8.63 12.38 2.65
C GLY A 41 7.25 11.94 2.12
N PRO A 42 6.59 12.79 1.32
CA PRO A 42 5.29 12.48 0.73
C PRO A 42 5.36 11.29 -0.25
N TRP A 43 4.26 10.53 -0.33
CA TRP A 43 4.06 9.43 -1.27
C TRP A 43 3.83 9.98 -2.68
N ASN A 44 4.16 9.21 -3.72
CA ASN A 44 4.04 9.60 -5.12
C ASN A 44 4.84 10.87 -5.52
N GLN A 45 6.02 11.10 -4.94
CA GLN A 45 6.91 12.19 -5.36
C GLN A 45 8.25 11.69 -5.88
N GLY A 46 8.74 12.36 -6.94
CA GLY A 46 10.05 12.13 -7.55
C GLY A 46 10.02 11.28 -8.82
N ASP A 47 11.09 11.37 -9.61
CA ASP A 47 11.33 10.45 -10.73
C ASP A 47 11.55 9.04 -10.19
N SER A 48 10.76 8.09 -10.68
CA SER A 48 10.70 6.73 -10.17
C SER A 48 11.05 5.74 -11.27
N ALA A 49 11.99 4.83 -10.99
CA ALA A 49 12.10 3.58 -11.73
C ALA A 49 10.81 2.77 -11.56
N ALA A 50 10.51 1.90 -12.53
CA ALA A 50 9.36 1.01 -12.47
C ALA A 50 9.80 -0.39 -12.06
N LEU A 51 9.04 -1.00 -11.15
CA LEU A 51 9.10 -2.41 -10.80
C LEU A 51 7.75 -3.02 -11.18
N ASP A 52 7.75 -3.81 -12.25
CA ASP A 52 6.58 -4.46 -12.83
C ASP A 52 6.81 -5.98 -12.79
N GLY A 53 5.88 -6.73 -12.22
CA GLY A 53 5.98 -8.17 -12.07
C GLY A 53 4.83 -8.76 -11.26
N VAL A 54 5.04 -9.96 -10.73
CA VAL A 54 4.04 -10.65 -9.90
C VAL A 54 4.49 -10.66 -8.45
N LEU A 55 3.61 -10.25 -7.53
CA LEU A 55 3.88 -10.33 -6.11
C LEU A 55 3.87 -11.80 -5.66
N ARG A 56 4.92 -12.24 -4.96
CA ARG A 56 5.08 -13.61 -4.46
C ARG A 56 5.47 -13.57 -2.98
N LEU A 57 5.09 -14.62 -2.25
CA LEU A 57 5.59 -14.89 -0.91
C LEU A 57 6.57 -16.07 -0.99
N VAL A 58 7.86 -15.80 -0.79
CA VAL A 58 8.94 -16.79 -0.90
C VAL A 58 9.74 -16.78 0.39
N ASP A 59 9.85 -17.92 1.06
CA ASP A 59 10.61 -18.10 2.30
C ASP A 59 10.28 -17.07 3.41
N GLY A 60 9.02 -16.61 3.45
CA GLY A 60 8.57 -15.59 4.41
C GLY A 60 8.88 -14.15 4.02
N CYS A 61 9.26 -13.89 2.77
CA CYS A 61 9.46 -12.57 2.20
C CYS A 61 8.48 -12.28 1.07
N LEU A 62 7.86 -11.10 1.08
CA LEU A 62 7.19 -10.57 -0.11
C LEU A 62 8.23 -10.08 -1.11
N VAL A 63 8.14 -10.61 -2.32
CA VAL A 63 9.03 -10.30 -3.44
C VAL A 63 8.22 -10.03 -4.70
N VAL A 64 8.79 -9.27 -5.62
CA VAL A 64 8.27 -9.14 -6.98
C VAL A 64 9.13 -9.98 -7.90
N GLU A 65 8.52 -10.92 -8.60
CA GLU A 65 9.18 -11.73 -9.61
C GLU A 65 8.89 -11.18 -11.01
N ALA A 66 9.95 -10.89 -11.75
CA ALA A 66 9.88 -10.36 -13.12
C ALA A 66 11.04 -10.90 -13.96
N TYR A 67 10.74 -11.43 -15.14
CA TYR A 67 11.76 -11.93 -16.09
C TYR A 67 12.79 -12.90 -15.49
N GLY A 68 12.37 -13.76 -14.55
CA GLY A 68 13.24 -14.72 -13.86
C GLY A 68 14.14 -14.11 -12.78
N THR A 69 13.91 -12.84 -12.42
CA THR A 69 14.62 -12.14 -11.35
C THR A 69 13.68 -11.88 -10.18
N THR A 70 14.21 -11.92 -8.96
CA THR A 70 13.46 -11.66 -7.73
C THR A 70 13.96 -10.38 -7.09
N THR A 71 13.04 -9.45 -6.87
CA THR A 71 13.30 -8.15 -6.26
C THR A 71 12.50 -8.02 -4.97
N VAL A 72 13.13 -7.57 -3.89
CA VAL A 72 12.47 -7.31 -2.60
C VAL A 72 11.93 -5.87 -2.61
N PRO A 73 10.61 -5.66 -2.73
CA PRO A 73 10.01 -4.35 -2.52
C PRO A 73 10.10 -3.99 -1.04
N ILE A 74 10.59 -2.77 -0.76
CA ILE A 74 10.67 -2.21 0.58
C ILE A 74 9.60 -1.12 0.65
N PHE A 75 8.53 -1.41 1.39
CA PHE A 75 7.40 -0.51 1.53
C PHE A 75 7.63 0.48 2.66
N PRO A 76 7.06 1.69 2.60
CA PRO A 76 7.04 2.52 3.78
C PRO A 76 6.20 1.85 4.89
N SER A 77 6.61 2.02 6.16
CA SER A 77 6.13 1.23 7.31
C SER A 77 4.63 1.35 7.62
N ASP A 78 3.94 2.33 7.03
CA ASP A 78 2.51 2.53 7.09
C ASP A 78 1.72 1.58 6.17
N PHE A 79 1.79 0.28 6.48
CA PHE A 79 0.98 -0.76 5.85
C PHE A 79 0.33 -1.68 6.89
N VAL A 80 -0.66 -2.45 6.43
CA VAL A 80 -1.25 -3.56 7.17
C VAL A 80 -1.14 -4.83 6.32
N TRP A 81 -0.67 -5.91 6.94
CA TRP A 81 -0.63 -7.24 6.31
C TRP A 81 -1.78 -8.10 6.83
N ASP A 82 -2.58 -8.66 5.93
CA ASP A 82 -3.56 -9.70 6.26
C ASP A 82 -2.99 -11.07 5.86
N PRO A 83 -2.60 -11.93 6.82
CA PRO A 83 -2.05 -13.25 6.53
C PRO A 83 -3.10 -14.24 6.00
N ARG A 84 -4.40 -13.99 6.18
CA ARG A 84 -5.48 -14.87 5.71
C ARG A 84 -5.76 -14.64 4.23
N GLU A 85 -5.91 -13.38 3.85
CA GLU A 85 -6.16 -12.98 2.46
C GLU A 85 -4.86 -12.85 1.64
N GLN A 86 -3.71 -12.91 2.31
CA GLN A 86 -2.39 -12.66 1.72
C GLN A 86 -2.32 -11.31 0.99
N THR A 87 -2.85 -10.27 1.65
CA THR A 87 -2.92 -8.92 1.13
C THR A 87 -2.10 -7.95 1.96
N LEU A 88 -1.46 -7.01 1.28
CA LEU A 88 -0.79 -5.86 1.87
C LEU A 88 -1.59 -4.60 1.50
N GLU A 89 -2.19 -3.97 2.52
CA GLU A 89 -2.88 -2.69 2.38
C GLU A 89 -1.92 -1.56 2.73
N ALA A 90 -1.60 -0.72 1.75
CA ALA A 90 -0.63 0.34 1.94
C ALA A 90 -0.90 1.50 0.98
N PHE A 91 -0.93 2.73 1.47
CA PHE A 91 -1.01 3.95 0.63
C PHE A 91 -2.19 3.98 -0.36
N GLY A 92 -3.34 3.40 0.03
CA GLY A 92 -4.51 3.30 -0.84
C GLY A 92 -4.41 2.22 -1.93
N LEU A 93 -3.39 1.36 -1.84
CA LEU A 93 -3.21 0.17 -2.67
C LEU A 93 -3.51 -1.07 -1.85
N THR A 94 -4.10 -2.06 -2.50
CA THR A 94 -4.19 -3.43 -1.98
C THR A 94 -3.37 -4.32 -2.91
N LEU A 95 -2.27 -4.86 -2.39
CA LEU A 95 -1.40 -5.76 -3.12
C LEU A 95 -1.67 -7.19 -2.66
N THR A 96 -2.06 -8.07 -3.59
CA THR A 96 -2.41 -9.46 -3.28
C THR A 96 -1.33 -10.40 -3.81
N VAL A 97 -0.92 -11.37 -3.00
CA VAL A 97 0.01 -12.41 -3.44
C VAL A 97 -0.55 -13.15 -4.67
N GLY A 98 0.31 -13.35 -5.67
CA GLY A 98 -0.02 -13.98 -6.93
C GLY A 98 -0.59 -13.03 -7.99
N GLN A 99 -0.85 -11.77 -7.64
CA GLN A 99 -1.35 -10.77 -8.60
C GLN A 99 -0.21 -9.95 -9.22
N PRO A 100 -0.40 -9.44 -10.44
CA PRO A 100 0.51 -8.47 -11.02
C PRO A 100 0.52 -7.18 -10.20
N VAL A 101 1.67 -6.53 -10.13
CA VAL A 101 1.85 -5.24 -9.45
C VAL A 101 2.70 -4.31 -10.31
N TYR A 102 2.38 -3.02 -10.25
CA TYR A 102 3.18 -1.97 -10.85
C TYR A 102 3.56 -0.95 -9.78
N LEU A 103 4.83 -0.96 -9.39
CA LEU A 103 5.38 -0.15 -8.30
C LEU A 103 6.38 0.85 -8.88
N GLY A 104 6.38 2.07 -8.36
CA GLY A 104 7.38 3.07 -8.70
C GLY A 104 8.29 3.36 -7.50
N GLY A 105 9.58 3.53 -7.77
CA GLY A 105 10.56 3.79 -6.73
C GLY A 105 12.00 3.76 -7.23
N GLY A 106 12.90 3.12 -6.49
CA GLY A 106 14.31 3.04 -6.87
C GLY A 106 15.10 1.95 -6.16
N MET A 107 16.19 1.52 -6.78
CA MET A 107 17.10 0.54 -6.20
C MET A 107 17.84 1.13 -5.00
N THR A 108 18.07 0.32 -3.96
CA THR A 108 18.86 0.72 -2.79
C THR A 108 19.78 -0.39 -2.30
N THR A 109 20.86 0.01 -1.65
CA THR A 109 21.70 -0.86 -0.81
C THR A 109 21.72 -0.41 0.65
N GLY A 110 20.95 0.63 0.97
CA GLY A 110 20.90 1.25 2.29
C GLY A 110 20.24 0.37 3.37
N PRO A 111 20.36 0.79 4.63
CA PRO A 111 19.65 0.16 5.73
C PRO A 111 18.13 0.30 5.53
N VAL A 112 17.40 -0.72 6.00
CA VAL A 112 15.94 -0.74 6.05
C VAL A 112 15.51 -0.91 7.50
N GLU A 113 14.31 -0.47 7.83
CA GLU A 113 13.77 -0.56 9.19
C GLU A 113 13.50 -2.01 9.58
N HIS A 114 12.87 -2.75 8.67
CA HIS A 114 12.58 -4.16 8.83
C HIS A 114 12.91 -4.94 7.56
N LEU A 115 13.66 -6.03 7.72
CA LEU A 115 13.95 -6.98 6.65
C LEU A 115 13.69 -8.40 7.16
N PRO A 116 12.61 -9.05 6.70
CA PRO A 116 12.36 -10.46 7.01
C PRO A 116 13.55 -11.33 6.61
N ALA A 117 13.85 -12.37 7.40
CA ALA A 117 15.05 -13.19 7.21
C ALA A 117 15.12 -13.89 5.84
N GLY A 118 13.96 -14.20 5.23
CA GLY A 118 13.87 -14.79 3.89
C GLY A 118 14.06 -13.79 2.74
N CYS A 119 14.17 -12.49 3.03
CA CYS A 119 14.33 -11.47 2.00
C CYS A 119 15.77 -11.44 1.48
N ALA A 120 16.00 -12.21 0.41
CA ALA A 120 17.22 -12.19 -0.38
C ALA A 120 16.96 -11.61 -1.77
N GLY A 121 17.98 -10.97 -2.34
CA GLY A 121 17.93 -10.42 -3.70
C GLY A 121 18.13 -8.91 -3.74
N GLU A 122 17.82 -8.34 -4.91
CA GLU A 122 17.92 -6.91 -5.12
C GLU A 122 16.81 -6.16 -4.37
N ARG A 123 17.10 -4.94 -3.91
CA ARG A 123 16.20 -4.18 -3.05
C ARG A 123 15.69 -2.95 -3.77
N PHE A 124 14.36 -2.79 -3.73
CA PHE A 124 13.67 -1.71 -4.41
C PHE A 124 12.81 -0.95 -3.40
N VAL A 125 13.16 0.30 -3.10
CA VAL A 125 12.36 1.16 -2.22
C VAL A 125 11.15 1.64 -2.98
N VAL A 126 9.97 1.41 -2.43
CA VAL A 126 8.71 1.81 -3.05
C VAL A 126 8.34 3.23 -2.60
N HIS A 127 8.05 4.10 -3.57
CA HIS A 127 7.63 5.49 -3.37
C HIS A 127 6.28 5.80 -4.02
N SER A 128 5.83 4.93 -4.94
CA SER A 128 4.54 5.01 -5.62
C SER A 128 4.07 3.62 -6.03
N GLY A 129 2.79 3.49 -6.39
CA GLY A 129 2.27 2.26 -6.98
C GLY A 129 0.91 2.48 -7.62
N GLN A 130 0.51 1.55 -8.47
CA GLN A 130 -0.81 1.51 -9.10
C GLN A 130 -1.40 0.11 -8.93
N SER A 131 -2.69 0.06 -8.59
CA SER A 131 -3.46 -1.18 -8.52
C SER A 131 -4.08 -1.59 -9.85
N GLU A 132 -3.99 -0.72 -10.87
CA GLU A 132 -4.59 -0.96 -12.20
C GLU A 132 -3.49 -1.07 -13.26
N PRO A 133 -3.61 -2.01 -14.22
CA PRO A 133 -2.73 -2.04 -15.38
C PRO A 133 -2.80 -0.70 -16.12
N ARG A 134 -1.66 -0.16 -16.59
CA ARG A 134 -1.72 0.87 -17.63
C ARG A 134 -2.44 0.26 -18.83
N GLU A 135 -3.69 0.68 -19.08
CA GLU A 135 -4.30 0.48 -20.38
C GLU A 135 -3.40 1.17 -21.40
N GLY A 136 -2.74 0.36 -22.23
CA GLY A 136 -1.83 0.81 -23.28
C GLY A 136 -2.58 1.38 -24.48
#